data_AF-A0AA86HXZ4-F1
#
_entry.id   AF-A0AA86HXZ4-F1
#
_cell.length_a   1.000
_cell.length_b   1.000
_cell.length_c   1.000
_cell.angle_alpha   90.00
_cell.angle_beta   90.00
_cell.angle_gamma   90.00
#
_symmetry.space_group_name_H-M   'P 1'
#
loop_
_entity.id
_entity.type
_entity.pdbx_description
1 polymer ?
#
loop_
_entity_poly.entity_id
_entity_poly.type
_entity_poly.pdbx_seq_one_letter_code
_entity_poly.pdbx_strand_id
1 'polypeptide(L)' 'MMAVQVFVNLGAVTGLLPITGVPLPFISFGGSSLTLLMLAVEILTNVSMFTTYTQTYHSQSIERAYIRNV' A
#
# COMPACT_ATOMS: atom_id res chain seq x y z
N MET A 1 -14.59 9.11 -7.72
CA MET A 1 -13.66 9.71 -8.69
C MET A 1 -12.28 9.05 -8.68
N MET A 2 -11.66 8.84 -7.51
CA MET A 2 -10.36 8.14 -7.37
C MET A 2 -10.33 6.74 -8.00
N ALA A 3 -11.32 5.88 -7.74
CA ALA A 3 -11.32 4.51 -8.23
C ALA A 3 -11.29 4.39 -9.78
N VAL A 4 -11.96 5.31 -10.48
CA VAL A 4 -11.99 5.34 -11.94
C VAL A 4 -10.64 5.80 -12.51
N GLN A 5 -10.02 6.80 -11.89
CA GLN A 5 -8.67 7.24 -12.27
C GLN A 5 -7.62 6.15 -12.03
N VAL A 6 -7.75 5.40 -10.93
CA VAL A 6 -6.88 4.25 -10.64
C VAL A 6 -7.03 3.16 -11.69
N PHE A 7 -8.26 2.82 -12.09
CA PHE A 7 -8.51 1.76 -13.09
C PHE A 7 -7.98 2.14 -14.49
N VAL A 8 -8.17 3.39 -14.90
CA VAL A 8 -7.68 3.90 -16.19
C VAL A 8 -6.15 3.90 -16.25
N ASN A 9 -5.49 4.32 -15.17
CA ASN A 9 -4.02 4.35 -15.12
C ASN A 9 -3.42 2.94 -15.04
N LEU A 10 -4.12 1.97 -14.44
CA LEU A 10 -3.70 0.57 -14.38
C LEU A 10 -3.87 -0.16 -15.74
N GLY A 11 -4.91 0.19 -16.51
CA GLY A 11 -5.07 -0.29 -17.88
C GLY A 11 -4.02 0.29 -18.86
N ALA A 12 -3.59 1.52 -18.62
CA ALA A 12 -2.51 2.15 -19.39
C ALA A 12 -1.13 1.53 -19.06
N VAL A 13 -0.85 1.17 -17.80
CA VAL A 13 0.45 0.58 -17.41
C VAL A 13 0.64 -0.85 -17.91
N THR A 14 -0.45 -1.60 -18.05
CA THR A 14 -0.44 -2.97 -18.59
C THR A 14 -0.38 -3.00 -20.11
N GLY A 15 -0.29 -1.83 -20.77
CA GLY A 15 -0.18 -1.70 -22.22
C GLY A 15 -1.49 -1.94 -22.98
N LEU A 16 -2.63 -2.04 -22.27
CA LEU A 16 -3.94 -2.29 -22.87
C LEU A 16 -4.60 -1.01 -23.41
N LEU A 17 -4.18 0.17 -22.97
CA LEU A 17 -4.72 1.48 -23.38
C LEU A 17 -3.59 2.50 -23.64
N PRO A 18 -3.76 3.43 -24.61
CA PRO A 18 -2.68 4.30 -25.07
C PRO A 18 -2.28 5.34 -24.01
N ILE A 19 -0.97 5.48 -23.85
CA ILE A 19 -0.22 6.31 -22.90
C ILE A 19 -0.58 7.81 -22.95
N THR A 20 -1.47 8.24 -22.06
CA THR A 20 -1.66 9.66 -21.72
C THR A 20 -0.73 10.05 -20.57
N GLY A 21 0.52 10.39 -20.90
CA GLY A 21 1.37 11.42 -20.24
C GLY A 21 1.54 11.51 -18.71
N VAL A 22 1.02 10.60 -17.88
CA VAL A 22 1.20 10.66 -16.43
C VAL A 22 2.39 9.77 -16.05
N PRO A 23 3.44 10.33 -15.41
CA PRO A 23 4.59 9.57 -14.96
C PRO A 23 4.14 8.41 -14.08
N LEU A 24 4.48 7.19 -14.48
CA LEU A 24 4.10 5.98 -13.76
C LEU A 24 4.66 6.05 -12.32
N PRO A 25 3.80 5.95 -11.28
CA PRO A 25 4.27 5.93 -9.90
C PRO A 25 5.27 4.79 -9.75
N PHE A 26 6.44 5.08 -9.19
CA PHE A 26 7.59 4.18 -9.01
C PHE A 26 8.48 3.87 -10.24
N ILE A 27 8.15 4.32 -11.45
CA ILE A 27 8.96 4.05 -12.66
C ILE A 27 9.40 5.30 -13.42
N SER A 28 8.74 6.46 -13.25
CA SER A 28 9.04 7.62 -14.11
C SER A 28 10.30 8.41 -13.76
N PHE A 29 10.90 8.99 -14.82
CA PHE A 29 12.13 9.78 -14.96
C PHE A 29 12.21 11.10 -14.15
N GLY A 30 11.89 11.07 -12.86
CA GLY A 30 12.03 12.23 -11.96
C GLY A 30 12.44 11.79 -10.56
N GLY A 31 13.74 11.89 -10.25
CA GLY A 31 14.30 11.42 -8.97
C GLY A 31 13.57 12.00 -7.74
N SER A 32 13.18 13.29 -7.78
CA SER A 32 12.45 13.95 -6.68
C SER A 32 11.03 13.40 -6.46
N SER A 33 10.33 12.98 -7.53
CA SER A 33 9.00 12.37 -7.38
C SER A 33 9.07 10.94 -6.83
N LEU A 34 10.13 10.20 -7.17
CA LEU A 34 10.36 8.87 -6.64
C LEU A 34 10.70 8.90 -5.15
N THR A 35 11.58 9.81 -4.73
CA THR A 35 11.95 9.95 -3.30
C THR A 35 10.77 10.39 -2.45
N LEU A 36 9.94 11.31 -2.93
CA LEU A 36 8.75 11.75 -2.20
C LEU A 36 7.72 10.61 -2.04
N LEU A 37 7.52 9.80 -3.08
CA LEU A 37 6.62 8.66 -3.06
C LEU A 37 7.13 7.54 -2.14
N MET A 38 8.44 7.26 -2.16
CA MET A 38 9.07 6.32 -1.23
C MET A 38 8.93 6.76 0.23
N LEU A 39 9.13 8.05 0.52
CA LEU A 39 8.96 8.61 1.86
C LEU A 39 7.50 8.50 2.33
N ALA A 40 6.53 8.77 1.45
CA ALA A 40 5.11 8.60 1.76
C ALA A 40 4.75 7.13 2.08
N VAL A 41 5.30 6.17 1.33
CA VAL A 41 5.12 4.72 1.59
C VAL A 41 5.78 4.30 2.90
N GLU A 42 6.94 4.85 3.22
CA GLU A 42 7.67 4.58 4.47
C GLU A 42 6.84 4.97 5.69
N ILE A 43 6.28 6.19 5.69
CA ILE A 43 5.39 6.67 6.78
C ILE A 43 4.15 5.79 6.88
N LEU A 44 3.50 5.50 5.76
CA LEU A 44 2.29 4.66 5.74
C LEU A 44 2.57 3.27 6.32
N THR A 45 3.72 2.69 5.98
CA THR A 45 4.11 1.36 6.47
C THR A 45 4.42 1.39 7.97
N ASN A 46 5.03 2.45 8.48
CA ASN A 46 5.28 2.63 9.91
C ASN A 46 3.96 2.66 10.72
N VAL A 47 2.97 3.42 10.24
CA VAL A 47 1.63 3.49 10.86
C VAL A 47 0.88 2.16 10.76
N SER A 48 0.98 1.48 9.61
CA SER A 48 0.39 0.16 9.39
C SER A 48 0.97 -0.89 10.36
N MET A 49 2.30 -0.86 10.57
CA MET A 49 2.97 -1.75 11.51
C MET A 49 2.45 -1.56 12.93
N PHE A 50 2.31 -0.30 13.38
CA PHE A 50 1.77 0.02 14.70
C PHE A 50 0.35 -0.51 14.90
N THR A 51 -0.51 -0.33 13.89
CA THR A 51 -1.90 -0.83 13.92
C THR A 51 -1.95 -2.37 13.92
N THR A 52 -1.14 -3.00 13.08
CA THR A 52 -1.08 -4.47 12.95
C THR A 52 -0.51 -5.13 14.20
N TYR A 53 0.43 -4.49 14.89
CA TYR A 53 0.98 -4.95 16.16
C TYR A 53 -0.13 -5.12 17.18
N THR A 54 -0.94 -4.09 17.41
CA THR A 54 -2.08 -4.13 18.36
C THR A 54 -3.07 -5.23 18.00
N GLN A 55 -3.37 -5.41 16.72
CA GLN A 55 -4.32 -6.42 16.24
C GLN A 55 -3.79 -7.86 16.42
N THR A 56 -2.50 -8.06 16.18
CA THR A 56 -1.85 -9.39 16.27
C THR A 56 -1.73 -9.85 17.72
N TYR A 57 -1.46 -8.96 18.67
CA TYR A 57 -1.44 -9.31 20.10
C TYR A 57 -2.83 -9.64 20.63
N HIS A 58 -3.85 -8.92 20.20
CA HIS A 58 -5.21 -9.22 20.64
C HIS A 58 -5.64 -10.61 20.16
N SER A 59 -5.40 -10.94 18.89
CA SER A 59 -5.63 -12.28 18.34
C SER A 59 -4.81 -13.37 19.05
N GLN A 60 -3.53 -13.13 19.33
CA GLN A 60 -2.70 -14.09 20.08
C GLN A 60 -3.17 -14.30 21.52
N SER A 61 -3.63 -13.25 22.20
CA SER A 61 -4.12 -13.36 23.58
C SER A 61 -5.39 -14.22 23.67
N ILE A 62 -6.28 -14.09 22.67
CA ILE A 62 -7.49 -14.90 22.55
C ILE A 62 -7.14 -16.35 22.21
N GLU A 63 -6.21 -16.58 21.28
CA GLU A 63 -5.76 -17.93 20.91
C GLU A 63 -5.08 -18.66 22.10
N ARG A 64 -4.21 -17.96 22.84
CA ARG A 64 -3.56 -18.49 24.06
C ARG A 64 -4.54 -18.71 25.21
N ALA A 65 -5.62 -17.94 25.29
CA ALA A 65 -6.69 -18.13 26.27
C ALA A 65 -7.58 -19.33 25.90
N TYR A 66 -7.86 -19.52 24.61
CA TYR A 66 -8.58 -20.69 24.09
C TYR A 66 -7.82 -21.99 24.35
N ILE A 67 -6.53 -22.06 23.98
CA ILE A 67 -5.70 -23.27 24.16
C ILE A 67 -5.52 -23.65 25.64
N ARG A 68 -5.53 -22.68 26.56
CA ARG A 68 -5.41 -22.96 28.01
C ARG A 68 -6.69 -23.48 28.65
N ASN A 69 -7.84 -23.30 28.00
CA ASN A 69 -9.15 -23.66 28.53
C ASN A 69 -9.73 -24.90 27.83
N VAL A 70 -8.87 -25.64 27.11
CA VAL A 70 -9.08 -26.97 26.51
C VAL A 70 -8.09 -27.92 27.19
#